data_AF-A0A099WBX4-F1
#
_entry.id   AF-A0A099WBX4-F1
#
_cell.length_a   1.000
_cell.length_b   1.000
_cell.length_c   1.000
_cell.angle_alpha   90.00
_cell.angle_beta   90.00
_cell.angle_gamma   90.00
#
_symmetry.space_group_name_H-M   'P 1'
#
loop_
_entity.id
_entity.type
_entity.pdbx_description
1 polymer ?
#
loop_
_entity_poly.entity_id
_entity_poly.type
_entity_poly.pdbx_seq_one_letter_code
_entity_poly.pdbx_strand_id
1 'polypeptide(L)'
;MKKIILLISSLFVVSVLVSCQQNEEPKQTTAKQMQHDFPKDEAAIVTSLKIEMVSIKDASKSLPKGENLKEKKLMKVKMKIGNMTEYNIPMAASFFKALDSNGKYQLNYPMVDELGETISGDKVIHGAVYFAIPKDRVIEKIVYEDPKRDAFYEWAVEK
;
A
#
# COMPACT_ATOMS: atom_id res chain seq x y z
N MET A 1 43.84 -17.85 57.80
CA MET A 1 43.36 -18.95 58.67
C MET A 1 41.90 -18.67 59.06
N LYS A 2 41.07 -19.71 59.00
CA LYS A 2 39.62 -19.75 59.23
C LYS A 2 39.21 -19.12 60.58
N LYS A 3 38.02 -18.50 60.63
CA LYS A 3 36.89 -18.90 61.50
C LYS A 3 35.61 -18.14 61.16
N ILE A 4 34.54 -18.93 61.11
CA ILE A 4 33.11 -18.65 60.87
C ILE A 4 32.46 -18.06 62.14
N ILE A 5 31.28 -17.43 62.01
CA ILE A 5 30.12 -17.27 62.93
C ILE A 5 29.50 -15.89 62.60
N LEU A 6 28.36 -15.68 61.90
CA LEU A 6 26.97 -16.18 61.95
C LEU A 6 26.18 -15.70 63.19
N LEU A 7 25.24 -14.75 63.00
CA LEU A 7 23.98 -14.44 63.77
C LEU A 7 23.58 -12.97 63.49
N ILE A 8 22.57 -12.62 62.69
CA ILE A 8 21.10 -12.76 62.79
C ILE A 8 20.49 -12.03 64.01
N SER A 9 19.92 -10.84 63.77
CA SER A 9 18.66 -10.31 64.36
C SER A 9 18.41 -8.90 63.81
N SER A 10 17.56 -8.75 62.80
CA SER A 10 16.14 -8.35 62.93
C SER A 10 15.96 -6.91 63.41
N LEU A 11 15.50 -6.02 62.52
CA LEU A 11 14.17 -5.40 62.63
C LEU A 11 13.81 -4.63 61.34
N PHE A 12 12.62 -4.92 60.83
CA PHE A 12 11.87 -4.24 59.79
C PHE A 12 11.76 -2.72 60.03
N VAL A 13 11.85 -1.90 58.97
CA VAL A 13 10.80 -0.92 58.61
C VAL A 13 10.83 -0.68 57.09
N VAL A 14 9.67 -0.88 56.47
CA VAL A 14 9.35 -0.58 55.07
C VAL A 14 9.30 0.93 54.85
N SER A 15 9.95 1.44 53.81
CA SER A 15 9.60 2.73 53.21
C SER A 15 9.94 2.73 51.73
N VAL A 16 8.87 2.73 50.94
CA VAL A 16 8.81 2.78 49.50
C VAL A 16 9.40 4.12 49.02
N LEU A 17 10.44 4.08 48.19
CA LEU A 17 10.69 5.14 47.22
C LEU A 17 11.00 4.51 45.87
N VAL A 18 9.96 4.52 45.05
CA VAL A 18 10.00 4.34 43.61
C VAL A 18 10.92 5.41 43.04
N SER A 19 12.07 5.01 42.52
CA SER A 19 12.78 5.74 41.48
C SER A 19 13.19 4.72 40.43
N CYS A 20 12.25 4.39 39.56
CA CYS A 20 12.60 3.78 38.29
C CYS A 20 13.46 4.80 37.54
N GLN A 21 14.77 4.54 37.51
CA GLN A 21 15.62 5.05 36.45
C GLN A 21 14.93 4.71 35.12
N GLN A 22 14.60 5.74 34.35
CA GLN A 22 14.17 5.64 32.96
C GLN A 22 15.28 4.97 32.15
N ASN A 23 15.20 3.64 32.05
CA ASN A 23 15.65 2.95 30.85
C ASN A 23 14.54 3.17 29.81
N GLU A 24 14.72 4.17 28.95
CA GLU A 24 13.98 4.21 27.70
C GLU A 24 14.53 3.09 26.80
N GLU A 25 13.89 1.93 26.88
CA GLU A 25 13.97 0.97 25.78
C GLU A 25 13.40 1.61 24.51
N PRO A 26 14.02 1.39 23.34
CA PRO A 26 13.43 1.85 22.09
C PRO A 26 12.10 1.13 21.92
N LYS A 27 11.00 1.87 21.85
CA LYS A 27 9.71 1.33 21.40
C LYS A 27 9.94 0.73 20.02
N GLN A 28 10.05 -0.58 19.99
CA GLN A 28 10.04 -1.39 18.80
C GLN A 28 8.66 -1.19 18.19
N THR A 29 8.55 -0.26 17.24
CA THR A 29 7.34 -0.08 16.43
C THR A 29 7.14 -1.39 15.69
N THR A 30 6.29 -2.25 16.23
CA THR A 30 5.82 -3.42 15.51
C THR A 30 5.13 -2.87 14.26
N ALA A 31 5.80 -2.99 13.11
CA ALA A 31 5.20 -2.68 11.83
C ALA A 31 3.88 -3.44 11.79
N LYS A 32 2.76 -2.72 11.71
CA LYS A 32 1.47 -3.33 11.42
C LYS A 32 1.63 -3.97 10.05
N GLN A 33 1.73 -5.29 10.01
CA GLN A 33 1.56 -6.01 8.77
C GLN A 33 0.07 -5.89 8.41
N MET A 34 -0.28 -4.82 7.68
CA MET A 34 -1.61 -4.64 7.10
C MET A 34 -1.75 -5.62 5.94
N GLN A 35 -2.08 -6.86 6.28
CA GLN A 35 -2.56 -7.85 5.32
C GLN A 35 -4.03 -7.55 5.08
N HIS A 36 -4.31 -6.83 4.00
CA HIS A 36 -5.68 -6.65 3.54
C HIS A 36 -6.13 -7.91 2.79
N ASP A 37 -7.30 -8.41 3.16
CA ASP A 37 -7.96 -9.46 2.40
C ASP A 37 -8.29 -8.95 0.99
N PHE A 38 -8.23 -9.85 0.01
CA PHE A 38 -8.66 -9.57 -1.36
C PHE A 38 -10.14 -9.16 -1.35
N PRO A 39 -10.50 -7.90 -1.71
CA PRO A 39 -11.87 -7.59 -2.09
C PRO A 39 -12.34 -8.57 -3.16
N LYS A 40 -13.53 -9.12 -2.94
CA LYS A 40 -14.21 -10.01 -3.90
C LYS A 40 -14.91 -9.21 -5.00
N ASP A 41 -14.95 -7.88 -4.89
CA ASP A 41 -15.58 -6.93 -5.79
C ASP A 41 -14.55 -5.93 -6.35
N GLU A 42 -14.93 -5.17 -7.38
CA GLU A 42 -14.05 -4.19 -8.04
C GLU A 42 -13.82 -2.91 -7.21
N ALA A 43 -14.40 -2.79 -6.00
CA ALA A 43 -14.37 -1.59 -5.17
C ALA A 43 -13.82 -1.87 -3.76
N ALA A 44 -12.97 -0.97 -3.24
CA ALA A 44 -12.48 -1.06 -1.86
C ALA A 44 -12.40 0.32 -1.18
N ILE A 45 -12.64 0.34 0.13
CA ILE A 45 -12.34 1.50 0.98
C ILE A 45 -10.92 1.35 1.52
N VAL A 46 -10.08 2.32 1.18
CA VAL A 46 -8.64 2.37 1.41
C VAL A 46 -8.30 3.56 2.28
N THR A 47 -8.18 3.35 3.61
CA THR A 47 -7.95 4.41 4.63
C THR A 47 -8.92 5.60 4.52
N SER A 48 -8.70 6.49 3.56
CA SER A 48 -9.44 7.71 3.24
C SER A 48 -10.04 7.77 1.83
N LEU A 49 -9.84 6.73 1.01
CA LEU A 49 -10.27 6.66 -0.37
C LEU A 49 -11.29 5.54 -0.57
N LYS A 50 -12.17 5.72 -1.56
CA LYS A 50 -12.92 4.62 -2.18
C LYS A 50 -12.41 4.45 -3.60
N ILE A 51 -11.72 3.35 -3.87
CA ILE A 51 -11.14 3.06 -5.17
C ILE A 51 -11.94 1.95 -5.84
N GLU A 52 -12.37 2.18 -7.07
CA GLU A 52 -13.16 1.27 -7.89
C GLU A 52 -12.45 1.08 -9.23
N MET A 53 -12.14 -0.17 -9.59
CA MET A 53 -11.69 -0.52 -10.93
C MET A 53 -12.89 -0.55 -11.86
N VAL A 54 -12.90 0.32 -12.87
CA VAL A 54 -14.04 0.49 -13.78
C VAL A 54 -13.90 -0.40 -15.02
N SER A 55 -12.67 -0.55 -15.52
CA SER A 55 -12.41 -1.44 -16.65
C SER A 55 -10.91 -1.68 -16.84
N ILE A 56 -10.58 -2.81 -17.44
CA ILE A 56 -9.25 -3.13 -17.96
C ILE A 56 -9.35 -3.45 -19.46
N LYS A 57 -8.53 -2.79 -20.29
CA LYS A 57 -8.58 -2.98 -21.76
C LYS A 57 -7.18 -2.89 -22.38
N ASP A 58 -6.99 -3.58 -23.49
CA ASP A 58 -5.81 -3.38 -24.34
C ASP A 58 -5.86 -1.96 -24.95
N ALA A 59 -4.78 -1.21 -24.75
CA ALA A 59 -4.59 0.16 -25.22
C ALA A 59 -3.33 0.28 -26.10
N SER A 60 -2.83 -0.81 -26.66
CA SER A 60 -1.61 -0.81 -27.49
C SER A 60 -1.72 0.10 -28.72
N LYS A 61 -2.95 0.37 -29.19
CA LYS A 61 -3.24 1.33 -30.27
C LYS A 61 -3.13 2.80 -29.84
N SER A 62 -3.05 3.08 -28.54
CA SER A 62 -2.97 4.43 -27.97
C SER A 62 -1.54 4.88 -27.69
N LEU A 63 -0.53 4.06 -28.03
CA LEU A 63 0.87 4.43 -27.87
C LEU A 63 1.20 5.71 -28.67
N PRO A 64 2.01 6.62 -28.11
CA PRO A 64 2.51 7.78 -28.85
C PRO A 64 3.23 7.37 -30.14
N LYS A 65 3.15 8.24 -31.15
CA LYS A 65 3.84 7.99 -32.43
C LYS A 65 5.35 7.82 -32.19
N GLY A 66 5.89 6.72 -32.68
CA GLY A 66 7.32 6.39 -32.53
C GLY A 66 7.65 5.49 -31.34
N GLU A 67 6.71 5.26 -30.43
CA GLU A 67 6.88 4.28 -29.36
C GLU A 67 6.48 2.87 -29.81
N ASN A 68 7.27 1.87 -29.37
CA ASN A 68 6.98 0.46 -29.58
C ASN A 68 7.39 -0.35 -28.35
N LEU A 69 6.44 -1.09 -27.80
CA LEU A 69 6.62 -1.93 -26.62
C LEU A 69 7.22 -3.32 -26.91
N LYS A 70 7.64 -3.59 -28.17
CA LYS A 70 8.22 -4.86 -28.63
C LYS A 70 7.30 -6.05 -28.30
N GLU A 71 7.75 -6.96 -27.44
CA GLU A 71 7.02 -8.17 -27.00
C GLU A 71 6.02 -7.90 -25.88
N LYS A 72 5.74 -6.63 -25.59
CA LYS A 72 4.72 -6.21 -24.62
C LYS A 72 3.52 -5.56 -25.32
N LYS A 73 2.38 -5.61 -24.65
CA LYS A 73 1.15 -4.87 -24.96
C LYS A 73 0.89 -3.85 -23.85
N LEU A 74 0.23 -2.76 -24.21
CA LEU A 74 -0.19 -1.75 -23.25
C LEU A 74 -1.58 -2.10 -22.73
N MET A 75 -1.73 -2.19 -21.43
CA MET A 75 -3.02 -2.37 -20.76
C MET A 75 -3.40 -1.06 -20.07
N LYS A 76 -4.62 -0.57 -20.31
CA LYS A 76 -5.21 0.58 -19.62
C LYS A 76 -6.21 0.08 -18.58
N VAL A 77 -6.05 0.53 -17.35
CA VAL A 77 -6.98 0.31 -16.25
C VAL A 77 -7.62 1.64 -15.89
N LYS A 78 -8.94 1.74 -16.06
CA LYS A 78 -9.70 2.91 -15.63
C LYS A 78 -10.11 2.74 -14.18
N MET A 79 -9.88 3.77 -13.39
CA MET A 79 -10.22 3.82 -11.96
C MET A 79 -11.21 4.96 -11.72
N LYS A 80 -12.10 4.74 -10.77
CA LYS A 80 -12.92 5.78 -10.14
C LYS A 80 -12.49 5.88 -8.68
N ILE A 81 -12.11 7.07 -8.26
CA ILE A 81 -11.49 7.27 -6.95
C ILE A 81 -12.23 8.39 -6.23
N GLY A 82 -12.90 8.04 -5.14
CA GLY A 82 -13.54 8.97 -4.22
C GLY A 82 -12.64 9.28 -3.05
N ASN A 83 -12.49 10.55 -2.71
CA ASN A 83 -11.91 11.00 -1.46
C ASN A 83 -13.04 11.10 -0.42
N MET A 84 -12.92 10.36 0.67
CA MET A 84 -13.91 10.28 1.75
C MET A 84 -13.58 11.22 2.92
N THR A 85 -12.64 12.16 2.71
CA THR A 85 -12.18 13.12 3.72
C THR A 85 -12.37 14.54 3.21
N GLU A 86 -12.25 15.52 4.10
CA GLU A 86 -12.26 16.95 3.77
C GLU A 86 -10.94 17.46 3.16
N TYR A 87 -9.86 16.69 3.26
CA TYR A 87 -8.51 17.11 2.86
C TYR A 87 -8.23 16.83 1.39
N ASN A 88 -7.29 17.58 0.81
CA ASN A 88 -6.79 17.30 -0.53
C ASN A 88 -5.84 16.10 -0.52
N ILE A 89 -6.06 15.14 -1.41
CA ILE A 89 -5.25 13.92 -1.52
C ILE A 89 -4.57 13.84 -2.89
N PRO A 90 -3.23 13.86 -2.98
CA PRO A 90 -2.53 13.65 -4.23
C PRO A 90 -2.65 12.19 -4.68
N MET A 91 -2.99 11.98 -5.95
CA MET A 91 -3.05 10.66 -6.56
C MET A 91 -2.12 10.57 -7.76
N ALA A 92 -1.37 9.47 -7.82
CA ALA A 92 -0.45 9.18 -8.90
C ALA A 92 -0.64 7.74 -9.37
N ALA A 93 -0.52 7.53 -10.68
CA ALA A 93 -0.52 6.21 -11.30
C ALA A 93 0.59 5.30 -10.77
N SER A 94 1.69 5.86 -10.27
CA SER A 94 2.82 5.12 -9.69
C SER A 94 2.52 4.41 -8.38
N PHE A 95 1.40 4.72 -7.70
CA PHE A 95 0.93 3.95 -6.55
C PHE A 95 0.31 2.61 -6.95
N PHE A 96 0.20 2.32 -8.24
CA PHE A 96 -0.41 1.11 -8.75
C PHE A 96 0.63 0.20 -9.42
N LYS A 97 0.47 -1.11 -9.21
CA LYS A 97 1.22 -2.18 -9.88
C LYS A 97 0.25 -3.28 -10.32
N ALA A 98 0.61 -4.01 -11.37
CA ALA A 98 -0.19 -5.11 -11.90
C ALA A 98 0.53 -6.44 -11.70
N LEU A 99 -0.13 -7.43 -11.11
CA LEU A 99 0.37 -8.81 -11.08
C LEU A 99 -0.03 -9.49 -12.39
N ASP A 100 0.95 -9.94 -13.18
CA ASP A 100 0.69 -10.71 -14.39
C ASP A 100 0.44 -12.20 -14.10
N SER A 101 -0.06 -12.94 -15.10
CA SER A 101 -0.32 -14.38 -15.02
C SER A 101 0.90 -15.27 -14.82
N ASN A 102 2.10 -14.69 -14.73
CA ASN A 102 3.33 -15.37 -14.35
C ASN A 102 3.77 -14.99 -12.92
N GLY A 103 2.88 -14.36 -12.14
CA GLY A 103 3.15 -13.94 -10.77
C GLY A 103 4.18 -12.81 -10.68
N LYS A 104 4.42 -12.04 -11.75
CA LYS A 104 5.36 -10.91 -11.73
C LYS A 104 4.61 -9.59 -11.65
N TYR A 105 5.05 -8.73 -10.74
CA TYR A 105 4.58 -7.35 -10.68
C TYR A 105 5.15 -6.53 -11.85
N GLN A 106 4.27 -5.80 -12.51
CA GLN A 106 4.55 -4.85 -13.57
C GLN A 106 4.25 -3.45 -13.01
N LEU A 107 5.27 -2.58 -13.05
CA LEU A 107 5.10 -1.20 -12.62
C LEU A 107 4.29 -0.41 -13.66
N ASN A 108 3.76 0.71 -13.20
CA ASN A 108 3.15 1.73 -14.04
C ASN A 108 4.02 2.05 -15.28
N TYR A 109 3.39 2.09 -16.45
CA TYR A 109 3.93 2.64 -17.68
C TYR A 109 3.42 4.08 -17.86
N PRO A 110 4.29 5.09 -17.92
CA PRO A 110 3.85 6.48 -17.95
C PRO A 110 3.13 6.82 -19.27
N MET A 111 2.01 7.52 -19.16
CA MET A 111 1.21 7.99 -20.31
C MET A 111 0.67 9.39 -20.02
N VAL A 112 0.47 10.19 -21.07
CA VAL A 112 0.07 11.61 -20.94
C VAL A 112 -1.29 11.80 -20.23
N ASP A 113 -2.23 10.88 -20.43
CA ASP A 113 -3.58 10.94 -19.82
C ASP A 113 -3.71 10.06 -18.56
N GLU A 114 -2.59 9.69 -17.93
CA GLU A 114 -2.61 8.90 -16.71
C GLU A 114 -3.02 9.70 -15.47
N LEU A 115 -3.41 8.99 -14.42
CA LEU A 115 -3.73 9.54 -13.12
C LEU A 115 -2.53 10.29 -12.53
N GLY A 116 -2.70 11.58 -12.26
CA GLY A 116 -1.66 12.43 -11.66
C GLY A 116 -2.19 13.67 -10.95
N GLU A 117 -3.49 13.71 -10.64
CA GLU A 117 -4.16 14.87 -10.07
C GLU A 117 -4.38 14.77 -8.55
N THR A 118 -4.69 15.90 -7.93
CA THR A 118 -5.10 15.96 -6.52
C THR A 118 -6.61 15.88 -6.42
N ILE A 119 -7.12 14.95 -5.62
CA ILE A 119 -8.55 14.80 -5.34
C ILE A 119 -8.91 15.70 -4.16
N SER A 120 -9.72 16.73 -4.40
CA SER A 120 -10.27 17.54 -3.32
C SER A 120 -11.18 16.75 -2.39
N GLY A 121 -11.40 17.26 -1.19
CA GLY A 121 -12.25 16.60 -0.20
C GLY A 121 -13.67 16.33 -0.71
N ASP A 122 -14.20 15.17 -0.37
CA ASP A 122 -15.52 14.65 -0.78
C ASP A 122 -15.74 14.61 -2.32
N LYS A 123 -14.67 14.68 -3.11
CA LYS A 123 -14.74 14.60 -4.58
C LYS A 123 -14.42 13.21 -5.09
N VAL A 124 -14.93 12.95 -6.29
CA VAL A 124 -14.65 11.74 -7.06
C VAL A 124 -13.98 12.15 -8.37
N ILE A 125 -12.91 11.46 -8.72
CA ILE A 125 -12.25 11.59 -10.02
C ILE A 125 -12.31 10.27 -10.80
N HIS A 126 -12.02 10.36 -12.09
CA HIS A 126 -11.80 9.20 -12.95
C HIS A 126 -10.41 9.33 -13.57
N GLY A 127 -9.57 8.32 -13.36
CA GLY A 127 -8.20 8.30 -13.86
C GLY A 127 -7.90 7.02 -14.63
N ALA A 128 -6.77 7.03 -15.32
CA ALA A 128 -6.24 5.86 -15.98
C ALA A 128 -4.87 5.50 -15.41
N VAL A 129 -4.61 4.21 -15.28
CA VAL A 129 -3.28 3.66 -15.01
C VAL A 129 -2.93 2.73 -16.14
N TYR A 130 -1.67 2.76 -16.56
CA TYR A 130 -1.20 1.95 -17.68
C TYR A 130 -0.11 0.98 -17.26
N PHE A 131 -0.07 -0.18 -17.91
CA PHE A 131 0.93 -1.22 -17.67
C PHE A 131 1.41 -1.80 -18.99
N ALA A 132 2.72 -1.91 -19.17
CA ALA A 132 3.32 -2.62 -20.30
C ALA A 132 3.63 -4.07 -19.89
N ILE A 133 2.79 -5.01 -20.31
CA ILE A 133 2.89 -6.42 -19.93
C ILE A 133 3.25 -7.29 -21.15
N PRO A 134 3.96 -8.42 -21.01
CA PRO A 134 4.20 -9.34 -22.12
C PRO A 134 2.91 -9.74 -22.85
N LYS A 135 2.96 -9.84 -24.19
CA LYS A 135 1.77 -10.05 -25.05
C LYS A 135 1.02 -11.34 -24.73
N ASP A 136 1.75 -12.37 -24.34
CA ASP A 136 1.29 -13.71 -23.96
C ASP A 136 0.69 -13.78 -22.54
N ARG A 137 0.72 -12.68 -21.78
CA ARG A 137 0.22 -12.62 -20.40
C ARG A 137 -1.06 -11.82 -20.26
N VAL A 138 -1.75 -12.06 -19.16
CA VAL A 138 -2.89 -11.25 -18.70
C VAL A 138 -2.58 -10.65 -17.34
N ILE A 139 -3.29 -9.59 -16.98
CA ILE A 139 -3.26 -9.06 -15.62
C ILE A 139 -4.22 -9.92 -14.79
N GLU A 140 -3.72 -10.49 -13.70
CA GLU A 140 -4.55 -11.25 -12.73
C GLU A 140 -4.98 -10.38 -11.57
N LYS A 141 -4.13 -9.42 -11.16
CA LYS A 141 -4.44 -8.51 -10.07
C LYS A 141 -3.95 -7.09 -10.33
N ILE A 142 -4.70 -6.11 -9.84
CA ILE A 142 -4.24 -4.74 -9.68
C ILE A 142 -3.98 -4.50 -8.20
N VAL A 143 -2.89 -3.83 -7.88
CA VAL A 143 -2.51 -3.50 -6.51
C VAL A 143 -2.33 -2.01 -6.40
N TYR A 144 -2.90 -1.43 -5.36
CA TYR A 144 -2.64 -0.07 -4.90
C TYR A 144 -1.79 -0.13 -3.63
N GLU A 145 -0.72 0.65 -3.59
CA GLU A 145 0.18 0.75 -2.45
C GLU A 145 0.59 2.21 -2.25
N ASP A 146 0.23 2.77 -1.10
CA ASP A 146 0.72 4.06 -0.64
C ASP A 146 1.39 3.90 0.74
N PRO A 147 2.74 3.88 0.78
CA PRO A 147 3.47 3.68 2.03
C PRO A 147 3.38 4.89 2.97
N LYS A 148 3.10 6.10 2.46
CA LYS A 148 2.95 7.30 3.31
C LYS A 148 1.64 7.26 4.10
N ARG A 149 0.62 6.64 3.52
CA ARG A 149 -0.71 6.47 4.13
C ARG A 149 -0.92 5.09 4.75
N ASP A 150 0.11 4.23 4.75
CA ASP A 150 0.03 2.84 5.20
C ASP A 150 -1.17 2.10 4.57
N ALA A 151 -1.29 2.21 3.25
CA ALA A 151 -2.43 1.70 2.50
C ALA A 151 -2.00 0.66 1.47
N PHE A 152 -2.61 -0.52 1.50
CA PHE A 152 -2.31 -1.61 0.57
C PHE A 152 -3.58 -2.37 0.19
N TYR A 153 -3.92 -2.44 -1.10
CA TYR A 153 -5.16 -3.07 -1.58
C TYR A 153 -4.94 -3.80 -2.89
N GLU A 154 -5.59 -4.94 -3.08
CA GLU A 154 -5.45 -5.77 -4.28
C GLU A 154 -6.81 -6.16 -4.85
N TRP A 155 -7.06 -5.90 -6.13
CA TRP A 155 -8.25 -6.34 -6.86
C TRP A 155 -7.90 -7.52 -7.76
N ALA A 156 -8.66 -8.61 -7.66
CA ALA A 156 -8.60 -9.66 -8.66
C ALA A 156 -9.28 -9.16 -9.95
N VAL A 157 -8.67 -9.47 -11.10
CA VAL A 157 -9.29 -9.22 -12.40
C VAL A 157 -10.08 -10.47 -12.79
N GLU A 158 -11.41 -10.34 -12.86
CA GLU A 158 -12.26 -11.42 -13.35
C GLU A 158 -11.91 -11.78 -14.80
N LYS A 159 -11.95 -13.08 -15.13
CA LYS A 159 -11.58 -13.62 -16.43
C LYS A 159 -12.77 -13.66 -17.39
#